data_AF-A0A3D4YC83-F1
#
_entry.id   AF-A0A3D4YC83-F1
#
_cell.length_a   1.000
_cell.length_b   1.000
_cell.length_c   1.000
_cell.angle_alpha   90.00
_cell.angle_beta   90.00
_cell.angle_gamma   90.00
#
_symmetry.space_group_name_H-M   'P 1'
#
loop_
_entity.id
_entity.type
_entity.pdbx_description
1 polymer ?
#
loop_
_entity_poly.entity_id
_entity_poly.type
_entity_poly.pdbx_seq_one_letter_code
_entity_poly.pdbx_strand_id
1 'polypeptide(L)' 'MKIQKIIDQHRRDFNAIYECEHCGHTEEGSGYDDTNFHQNVIPKMKCPECEKSAGDDYRPLATKYPDDVTI' A
#
# COMPACT_ATOMS: atom_id res chain seq x y z
N MET A 1 -4.96 4.59 3.07
CA MET A 1 -5.30 3.56 2.07
C MET A 1 -4.70 2.21 2.50
N LYS A 2 -5.24 1.06 2.09
CA LYS A 2 -4.61 -0.27 2.30
C LYS A 2 -4.49 -1.03 0.98
N ILE A 3 -3.45 -1.84 0.80
CA ILE A 3 -3.35 -2.72 -0.37
C ILE A 3 -4.43 -3.80 -0.22
N GLN A 4 -5.39 -3.83 -1.15
CA GLN A 4 -6.40 -4.88 -1.24
C GLN A 4 -5.86 -6.07 -2.03
N LYS A 5 -5.21 -5.80 -3.17
CA LYS A 5 -4.69 -6.82 -4.07
C LYS A 5 -3.55 -6.28 -4.92
N ILE A 6 -2.46 -7.02 -5.05
CA ILE A 6 -1.41 -6.73 -6.04
C ILE A 6 -1.82 -7.37 -7.37
N ILE A 7 -1.90 -6.57 -8.43
CA ILE A 7 -2.30 -6.96 -9.78
C ILE A 7 -1.11 -7.51 -10.54
N ASP A 8 0.00 -6.77 -10.50
CA ASP A 8 1.23 -7.07 -11.21
C ASP A 8 2.42 -6.64 -10.35
N GLN A 9 3.51 -7.39 -10.40
CA GLN A 9 4.75 -7.03 -9.72
C GLN A 9 5.92 -7.34 -10.65
N HIS A 10 6.71 -6.32 -10.95
CA HIS A 10 7.94 -6.46 -11.72
C HIS A 10 9.12 -5.89 -10.93
N ARG A 11 9.96 -6.78 -10.39
CA ARG A 11 11.08 -6.45 -9.49
C ARG A 11 10.56 -5.81 -8.20
N ARG A 12 10.94 -4.55 -7.91
CA ARG A 12 10.48 -3.81 -6.73
C ARG A 12 9.21 -3.01 -7.01
N ASP A 13 8.94 -2.70 -8.26
CA ASP A 13 7.73 -1.99 -8.66
C ASP A 13 6.56 -2.96 -8.72
N PHE A 14 5.42 -2.58 -8.16
CA PHE A 14 4.18 -3.33 -8.27
C PHE A 14 3.00 -2.42 -8.54
N ASN A 15 2.00 -2.95 -9.23
CA ASN A 15 0.68 -2.33 -9.37
C ASN A 15 -0.28 -3.03 -8.42
N ALA A 16 -0.98 -2.26 -7.61
CA ALA A 16 -1.94 -2.78 -6.65
C ALA A 16 -3.24 -1.96 -6.66
N ILE A 17 -4.31 -2.65 -6.30
CA ILE A 17 -5.57 -2.04 -5.94
C ILE A 17 -5.46 -1.65 -4.47
N TYR A 18 -5.55 -0.35 -4.20
CA TYR A 18 -5.61 0.21 -2.88
C TYR A 18 -7.08 0.44 -2.50
N GLU A 19 -7.52 -0.11 -1.38
CA GLU A 19 -8.86 0.10 -0.83
C GLU A 19 -8.78 1.05 0.37
N CYS A 20 -9.70 2.00 0.46
CA CYS A 20 -9.86 2.84 1.62
C CYS A 20 -10.72 2.11 2.67
N GLU A 21 -10.17 1.89 3.86
CA GLU A 21 -10.89 1.26 4.98
C GLU A 21 -12.05 2.09 5.53
N HIS A 22 -12.09 3.40 5.27
CA HIS A 22 -13.12 4.29 5.79
C HIS A 22 -14.38 4.35 4.93
N CYS A 23 -14.22 4.42 3.61
CA CYS A 23 -15.34 4.58 2.66
C CYS A 23 -15.51 3.38 1.71
N GLY A 24 -14.55 2.45 1.66
CA GLY A 24 -14.56 1.32 0.72
C GLY A 24 -14.13 1.69 -0.70
N HIS A 25 -13.66 2.92 -0.95
CA HIS A 25 -13.19 3.33 -2.27
C HIS A 25 -11.94 2.55 -2.67
N THR A 26 -11.92 2.00 -3.88
CA THR A 26 -10.76 1.30 -4.44
C THR A 26 -10.13 2.11 -5.57
N GLU A 27 -8.83 2.36 -5.49
CA GLU A 27 -8.05 2.97 -6.57
C GLU A 27 -6.94 2.01 -7.04
N GLU A 28 -6.61 2.06 -8.31
CA GLU A 28 -5.46 1.35 -8.86
C GLU A 28 -4.25 2.28 -8.86
N GLY A 29 -3.12 1.82 -8.32
CA GLY A 29 -1.90 2.60 -8.29
C GLY A 29 -0.64 1.75 -8.35
N SER A 30 0.45 2.38 -8.73
CA SER A 30 1.78 1.80 -8.64
C SER A 30 2.39 2.04 -7.25
N GLY A 31 3.23 1.12 -6.81
CA GLY A 31 3.91 1.14 -5.53
C GLY A 31 5.27 0.45 -5.58
N TYR A 32 6.05 0.66 -4.53
CA TYR A 32 7.37 0.05 -4.35
C TYR A 32 7.36 -0.95 -3.21
N ASP A 33 7.91 -2.15 -3.44
CA ASP A 33 8.03 -3.23 -2.45
C ASP A 33 9.17 -2.99 -1.46
N ASP A 34 9.14 -1.83 -0.81
CA ASP A 34 10.10 -1.43 0.22
C ASP A 34 9.37 -1.04 1.51
N THR A 35 10.03 -1.23 2.65
CA THR A 35 9.45 -0.99 3.98
C THR A 35 9.08 0.47 4.21
N ASN A 36 9.82 1.42 3.64
CA ASN A 36 9.45 2.83 3.72
C ASN A 36 8.11 3.11 3.03
N PHE A 37 7.89 2.54 1.85
CA PHE A 37 6.65 2.73 1.09
C PHE A 37 5.47 2.14 1.85
N HIS A 38 5.62 0.90 2.34
CA HIS A 38 4.58 0.20 3.09
C HIS A 38 4.21 0.88 4.42
N GLN A 39 5.20 1.35 5.17
CA GLN A 39 4.96 1.91 6.51
C GLN A 39 4.72 3.41 6.53
N ASN A 40 5.23 4.17 5.55
CA ASN A 40 5.11 5.62 5.55
C ASN A 40 4.22 6.15 4.43
N VAL A 41 4.30 5.58 3.22
CA VAL A 41 3.62 6.17 2.05
C VAL A 41 2.18 5.71 1.95
N ILE A 42 1.93 4.40 2.00
CA ILE A 42 0.58 3.83 1.91
C ILE A 42 -0.37 4.35 3.00
N PRO A 43 0.02 4.43 4.29
CA PRO A 43 -0.87 5.00 5.29
C PRO A 43 -1.11 6.50 5.08
N LYS A 44 -0.09 7.26 4.64
CA LYS A 44 -0.20 8.70 4.36
C LYS A 44 -0.97 9.03 3.07
N MET A 45 -1.20 8.06 2.18
CA MET A 45 -2.05 8.26 1.01
C MET A 45 -3.46 8.64 1.46
N LYS A 46 -3.91 9.80 0.99
CA LYS A 46 -5.26 10.34 1.21
C LYS A 46 -6.19 9.77 0.15
N CYS A 47 -7.32 9.23 0.58
CA CYS A 47 -8.35 8.79 -0.34
C CYS A 47 -8.95 10.00 -1.09
N PRO A 48 -9.10 9.96 -2.42
CA PRO A 48 -9.67 11.07 -3.19
C PRO A 48 -11.16 11.31 -2.91
N GLU A 49 -11.91 10.30 -2.43
CA GLU A 49 -13.34 10.46 -2.12
C GLU A 49 -13.61 11.01 -0.72
N CYS A 50 -12.89 10.53 0.30
CA CYS A 50 -13.18 10.89 1.69
C CYS A 50 -12.10 11.78 2.33
N GLU A 51 -11.02 12.06 1.60
CA GLU A 51 -9.85 12.85 2.03
C GLU A 51 -9.15 12.34 3.30
N LYS A 52 -9.57 11.16 3.79
CA LYS A 52 -8.97 10.48 4.94
C LYS A 52 -7.81 9.62 4.48
N SER A 53 -6.71 9.72 5.23
CA SER A 53 -5.62 8.75 5.21
C SER A 53 -5.97 7.57 6.10
N ALA A 54 -5.28 6.44 5.95
CA ALA A 54 -5.42 5.38 6.95
C ALA A 54 -4.89 5.94 8.28
N GLY A 55 -5.68 5.84 9.35
CA GLY A 55 -5.29 6.34 10.67
C GLY A 55 -4.17 5.50 11.29
N ASP A 56 -3.71 5.86 12.49
CA ASP A 56 -2.71 5.13 13.31
C ASP A 56 -3.01 3.61 13.50
N ASP A 57 -4.23 3.16 13.20
CA ASP A 57 -4.61 1.73 13.20
C ASP A 57 -4.26 0.99 11.89
N TYR A 58 -3.57 1.65 10.95
CA TYR A 58 -3.11 1.03 9.71
C TYR A 58 -2.20 -0.16 10.01
N ARG A 59 -2.72 -1.38 9.77
CA ARG A 59 -1.92 -2.61 9.79
C ARG A 59 -1.27 -2.80 8.42
N PRO A 60 0.04 -2.53 8.27
CA PRO A 60 0.73 -2.84 7.03
C PRO A 60 0.66 -4.35 6.79
N LEU A 61 0.29 -4.75 5.58
CA LEU A 61 0.54 -6.10 5.10
C LEU A 61 2.06 -6.32 5.10
N ALA A 62 2.50 -7.47 5.61
CA ALA A 62 3.92 -7.83 5.61
C ALA A 62 4.43 -7.87 4.15
N THR A 63 5.59 -7.25 3.91
CA THR A 63 6.25 -7.30 2.60
C THR A 63 6.53 -8.76 2.22
N LYS A 64 6.38 -9.08 0.93
CA LYS A 64 6.59 -10.44 0.44
C LYS A 64 8.05 -10.88 0.56
N TYR A 65 8.97 -9.92 0.47
CA TYR A 65 10.39 -10.11 0.74
C TYR A 65 10.74 -9.37 2.05
N PRO A 66 11.25 -10.07 3.08
CA PRO A 66 11.82 -9.40 4.23
C PRO A 66 13.05 -8.59 3.79
N ASP A 67 13.29 -7.42 4.40
CA ASP A 67 14.45 -6.55 4.11
C ASP A 67 15.81 -7.26 4.24
N ASP A 68 15.84 -8.46 4.83
CA ASP A 68 17.03 -9.30 5.05
C ASP A 68 17.26 -10.32 3.91
N VAL A 69 17.05 -9.93 2.65
CA VAL A 69 17.49 -10.75 1.51
C VAL A 69 18.30 -9.90 0.54
N THR A 70 19.61 -9.85 0.77
CA THR A 70 20.59 -9.54 -0.27
C THR A 70 20.54 -10.64 -1.34
N ILE A 71 20.11 -10.27 -2.54
CA ILE A 71 20.13 -11.10 -3.75
C ILE A 71 21.59 -11.27 -4.21
#